data_AF-U6DDJ5-F1
#
_entry.id   AF-U6DDJ5-F1
#
_cell.length_a   1.000
_cell.length_b   1.000
_cell.length_c   1.000
_cell.angle_alpha   90.00
_cell.angle_beta   90.00
_cell.angle_gamma   90.00
#
_symmetry.space_group_name_H-M   'P 1'
#
loop_
_entity.id
_entity.type
_entity.pdbx_description
1 polymer ?
#
loop_
_entity_poly.entity_id
_entity_poly.type
_entity_poly.pdbx_seq_one_letter_code
_entity_poly.pdbx_strand_id
1 'polypeptide(L)'
;MSVVGIDLGFQSCYVAVARAGGIETIANEYSDRCTPACISFGPKNRSIGAAAKSQVISNAKNTVQGFKRFHGRAFSDPFVEAEKSNLAYDIVQLPTGLTGIKVKYMEEERNFTTEQVTAMLLSKLKETAESVLKKPVVDCVVSVPCFYTDAERRSVMDATQIAGLNCLRLMNETTAVALAYGIYKQDLPALEEKPRNVVFVDMGHSSYQVSVCAFNKGKLKVLATAFDTTLGGRKFDEVLVNHFCEEFGKKYKLDIKSKIRALLRLSQECEKLKKLMSANASDLPLSIECFMNDVDVSGTMNRGKFLEMCDDLLARVEPPLRSVLEQAKLKKEDIYAVEIVGGATRIPAVKEKISKFFGKELSTTLNADEAVTRGCALQCAILSPAFKVREFSITDVVPYPISLRWNSPAEEGSSDCEVFSKNHSAPFSKVLTFYRKEPFTLEAYYSSPQDLPYPDPAIAQFLVQKVTPQSDGSSSKVKVKVRVNVHGIFSVSSASLVEVLKFEENEEPMETDQNAKEEEKMQVDQEEPHAEDQQQQTPAENKAESEEMETSQAGSKDKKMDQPPQAKKAKVKTSPRDLPIENQLLWQIDREMLNLYIENEGKMIMQDK
;
A
#
# COMPACT_ATOMS: atom_id res chain seq x y z
N MET A 1 -10.29 8.61 20.08
CA MET A 1 -9.59 7.91 19.00
C MET A 1 -8.46 7.08 19.61
N SER A 2 -8.31 5.85 19.15
CA SER A 2 -7.23 4.93 19.56
C SER A 2 -6.25 4.84 18.40
N VAL A 3 -4.95 4.88 18.67
CA VAL A 3 -3.91 4.74 17.62
C VAL A 3 -3.42 3.30 17.62
N VAL A 4 -3.65 2.60 16.52
CA VAL A 4 -3.30 1.18 16.36
C VAL A 4 -2.66 0.94 14.99
N GLY A 5 -1.44 0.40 15.01
CA GLY A 5 -0.79 -0.22 13.87
C GLY A 5 -0.96 -1.72 13.91
N ILE A 6 -1.27 -2.34 12.77
CA ILE A 6 -1.36 -3.78 12.62
C ILE A 6 -0.37 -4.19 11.53
N ASP A 7 0.57 -5.07 11.88
CA ASP A 7 1.30 -5.84 10.88
C ASP A 7 0.56 -7.16 10.64
N LEU A 8 0.00 -7.33 9.45
CA LEU A 8 -0.76 -8.51 9.03
C LEU A 8 0.19 -9.52 8.36
N GLY A 9 1.21 -10.01 9.07
CA GLY A 9 2.19 -10.94 8.52
C GLY A 9 1.62 -12.34 8.18
N PHE A 10 2.25 -13.06 7.23
CA PHE A 10 1.74 -14.33 6.67
C PHE A 10 1.65 -15.50 7.68
N GLN A 11 2.58 -15.55 8.65
CA GLN A 11 2.66 -16.62 9.67
C GLN A 11 2.31 -16.08 11.08
N SER A 12 2.58 -14.81 11.33
CA SER A 12 2.39 -14.13 12.60
C SER A 12 2.18 -12.65 12.36
N CYS A 13 1.32 -12.05 13.17
CA CYS A 13 0.92 -10.66 13.12
C CYS A 13 1.35 -9.95 14.41
N TYR A 14 1.58 -8.64 14.32
CA TYR A 14 2.02 -7.82 15.45
C TYR A 14 1.16 -6.56 15.56
N VAL A 15 0.78 -6.20 16.78
CA VAL A 15 -0.01 -4.99 17.04
C VAL A 15 0.82 -3.98 17.82
N ALA A 16 0.78 -2.72 17.42
CA ALA A 16 1.44 -1.63 18.12
C ALA A 16 0.48 -0.48 18.38
N VAL A 17 0.64 0.19 19.52
CA VAL A 17 -0.24 1.26 19.98
C VAL A 17 0.54 2.46 20.49
N ALA A 18 -0.10 3.62 20.57
CA ALA A 18 0.49 4.80 21.22
C ALA A 18 0.21 4.81 22.73
N ARG A 19 1.26 4.80 23.57
CA ARG A 19 1.20 4.97 25.03
C ARG A 19 2.29 5.92 25.50
N ALA A 20 1.96 6.77 26.49
CA ALA A 20 2.92 7.59 27.25
C ALA A 20 3.93 8.40 26.40
N GLY A 21 3.52 8.88 25.21
CA GLY A 21 4.37 9.67 24.31
C GLY A 21 5.23 8.86 23.34
N GLY A 22 5.14 7.53 23.34
CA GLY A 22 5.83 6.64 22.41
C GLY A 22 4.91 5.61 21.74
N ILE A 23 5.50 4.76 20.89
CA ILE A 23 4.85 3.61 20.25
C ILE A 23 5.41 2.32 20.84
N GLU A 24 4.53 1.45 21.34
CA GLU A 24 4.84 0.14 21.92
C GLU A 24 4.21 -0.99 21.10
N THR A 25 4.91 -2.11 20.94
CA THR A 25 4.30 -3.36 20.45
C THR A 25 3.72 -4.12 21.63
N ILE A 26 2.43 -4.48 21.55
CA ILE A 26 1.68 -5.07 22.65
C ILE A 26 1.75 -6.60 22.64
N ALA A 27 1.50 -7.21 23.78
CA ALA A 27 1.36 -8.67 23.92
C ALA A 27 -0.10 -9.10 23.79
N ASN A 28 -0.31 -10.35 23.37
CA ASN A 28 -1.59 -11.04 23.38
C ASN A 28 -1.90 -11.66 24.76
N GLU A 29 -3.02 -12.38 24.87
CA GLU A 29 -3.47 -13.01 26.11
C GLU A 29 -2.53 -14.13 26.64
N TYR A 30 -1.59 -14.62 25.82
CA TYR A 30 -0.55 -15.57 26.21
C TYR A 30 0.78 -14.89 26.57
N SER A 31 0.80 -13.55 26.65
CA SER A 31 1.99 -12.70 26.84
C SER A 31 3.00 -12.68 25.68
N ASP A 32 2.68 -13.32 24.54
CA ASP A 32 3.49 -13.24 23.32
C ASP A 32 3.22 -11.92 22.57
N ARG A 33 4.27 -11.25 22.06
CA ARG A 33 4.13 -10.08 21.18
C ARG A 33 3.68 -10.42 19.76
N CYS A 34 3.77 -11.70 19.36
CA CYS A 34 3.32 -12.18 18.07
C CYS A 34 2.02 -12.98 18.22
N THR A 35 1.04 -12.70 17.36
CA THR A 35 -0.20 -13.48 17.27
C THR A 35 -0.20 -14.28 15.98
N PRO A 36 -0.22 -15.62 16.01
CA PRO A 36 -0.19 -16.45 14.81
C PRO A 36 -1.31 -16.11 13.81
N ALA A 37 -0.98 -16.10 12.51
CA ALA A 37 -1.96 -15.90 11.45
C ALA A 37 -2.74 -17.21 11.19
N CYS A 38 -3.62 -17.55 12.13
CA CYS A 38 -4.25 -18.87 12.21
C CYS A 38 -5.67 -18.79 12.80
N ILE A 39 -6.62 -19.48 12.16
CA ILE A 39 -8.01 -19.64 12.62
C ILE A 39 -8.34 -21.13 12.64
N SER A 40 -8.89 -21.65 13.73
CA SER A 40 -9.40 -23.03 13.86
C SER A 40 -10.91 -23.00 14.07
N PHE A 41 -11.66 -23.73 13.25
CA PHE A 41 -13.11 -23.81 13.35
C PHE A 41 -13.51 -25.07 14.13
N GLY A 42 -14.24 -24.88 15.23
CA GLY A 42 -14.70 -25.95 16.11
C GLY A 42 -16.19 -26.27 15.99
N PRO A 43 -16.68 -27.24 16.78
CA PRO A 43 -18.09 -27.62 16.83
C PRO A 43 -18.98 -26.65 17.61
N LYS A 44 -18.41 -25.64 18.29
CA LYS A 44 -19.15 -24.67 19.13
C LYS A 44 -18.76 -23.22 18.85
N ASN A 45 -17.47 -22.97 18.76
CA ASN A 45 -16.86 -21.66 18.55
C ASN A 45 -15.64 -21.76 17.62
N ARG A 46 -15.11 -20.60 17.24
CA ARG A 46 -13.82 -20.44 16.56
C ARG A 46 -12.73 -20.29 17.61
N SER A 47 -11.51 -20.67 17.26
CA SER A 47 -10.29 -20.30 17.97
C SER A 47 -9.40 -19.52 17.01
N ILE A 48 -8.73 -18.47 17.48
CA ILE A 48 -7.97 -17.54 16.64
C ILE A 48 -6.61 -17.29 17.29
N GLY A 49 -5.56 -17.06 16.49
CA GLY A 49 -4.24 -16.75 17.01
C GLY A 49 -3.54 -17.96 17.64
N ALA A 50 -3.01 -17.80 18.85
CA ALA A 50 -2.29 -18.87 19.56
C ALA A 50 -3.22 -20.05 19.93
N ALA A 51 -4.47 -19.77 20.29
CA ALA A 51 -5.49 -20.79 20.54
C ALA A 51 -5.82 -21.64 19.30
N ALA A 52 -5.67 -21.08 18.09
CA ALA A 52 -5.77 -21.84 16.84
C ALA A 52 -4.49 -22.64 16.55
N LYS A 53 -3.32 -22.03 16.80
CA LYS A 53 -2.01 -22.64 16.52
C LYS A 53 -1.79 -23.97 17.26
N SER A 54 -2.30 -24.11 18.48
CA SER A 54 -2.25 -25.37 19.24
C SER A 54 -3.11 -26.49 18.63
N GLN A 55 -4.10 -26.15 17.81
CA GLN A 55 -5.05 -27.10 17.21
C GLN A 55 -4.64 -27.58 15.80
N VAL A 56 -3.56 -27.03 15.22
CA VAL A 56 -3.12 -27.32 13.84
C VAL A 56 -2.98 -28.81 13.51
N ILE A 57 -2.54 -29.63 14.46
CA ILE A 57 -2.38 -31.08 14.25
C ILE A 57 -3.67 -31.86 14.58
N SER A 58 -4.39 -31.47 15.64
CA SER A 58 -5.62 -32.16 16.05
C SER A 58 -6.79 -31.87 15.10
N ASN A 59 -6.98 -30.59 14.73
CA ASN A 59 -8.08 -30.09 13.90
C ASN A 59 -7.61 -29.64 12.49
N ALA A 60 -6.59 -30.30 11.93
CA ALA A 60 -5.88 -29.90 10.70
C ALA A 60 -6.78 -29.43 9.54
N LYS A 61 -7.84 -30.20 9.20
CA LYS A 61 -8.77 -29.88 8.10
C LYS A 61 -9.59 -28.61 8.30
N ASN A 62 -9.76 -28.15 9.55
CA ASN A 62 -10.51 -26.95 9.89
C ASN A 62 -9.61 -25.88 10.51
N THR A 63 -8.28 -26.02 10.41
CA THR A 63 -7.30 -25.04 10.92
C THR A 63 -6.60 -24.35 9.76
N VAL A 64 -7.06 -23.13 9.48
CA VAL A 64 -6.67 -22.32 8.33
C VAL A 64 -5.41 -21.52 8.64
N GLN A 65 -4.42 -21.61 7.74
CA GLN A 65 -3.11 -20.95 7.80
C GLN A 65 -2.65 -20.56 6.39
N GLY A 66 -1.80 -19.54 6.25
CA GLY A 66 -1.21 -19.12 4.97
C GLY A 66 -2.17 -18.43 3.98
N PHE A 67 -3.45 -18.29 4.35
CA PHE A 67 -4.52 -17.70 3.55
C PHE A 67 -4.28 -16.24 3.10
N LYS A 68 -3.36 -15.49 3.72
CA LYS A 68 -3.00 -14.11 3.32
C LYS A 68 -2.77 -13.96 1.81
N ARG A 69 -2.25 -14.99 1.14
CA ARG A 69 -1.96 -14.97 -0.31
C ARG A 69 -3.11 -15.41 -1.22
N PHE A 70 -4.31 -15.59 -0.69
CA PHE A 70 -5.54 -15.80 -1.47
C PHE A 70 -6.46 -14.56 -1.51
N HIS A 71 -5.99 -13.40 -1.03
CA HIS A 71 -6.68 -12.13 -1.17
C HIS A 71 -6.79 -11.75 -2.66
N GLY A 72 -7.96 -11.29 -3.11
CA GLY A 72 -8.17 -10.77 -4.46
C GLY A 72 -7.90 -11.73 -5.62
N ARG A 73 -7.89 -13.05 -5.40
CA ARG A 73 -7.50 -14.06 -6.41
C ARG A 73 -8.63 -15.02 -6.76
N ALA A 74 -8.86 -15.16 -8.07
CA ALA A 74 -9.72 -16.19 -8.64
C ALA A 74 -9.23 -17.60 -8.26
N PHE A 75 -10.15 -18.55 -8.16
CA PHE A 75 -9.82 -19.95 -7.89
C PHE A 75 -8.95 -20.58 -8.99
N SER A 76 -9.07 -20.07 -10.23
CA SER A 76 -8.28 -20.48 -11.40
C SER A 76 -6.88 -19.88 -11.49
N ASP A 77 -6.42 -19.15 -10.46
CA ASP A 77 -5.03 -18.65 -10.37
C ASP A 77 -4.03 -19.82 -10.32
N PRO A 78 -3.01 -19.86 -11.21
CA PRO A 78 -1.94 -20.86 -11.14
C PRO A 78 -1.23 -20.93 -9.78
N PHE A 79 -1.16 -19.83 -9.02
CA PHE A 79 -0.66 -19.84 -7.65
C PHE A 79 -1.59 -20.58 -6.69
N VAL A 80 -2.91 -20.40 -6.81
CA VAL A 80 -3.93 -21.06 -5.97
C VAL A 80 -3.94 -22.57 -6.24
N GLU A 81 -3.95 -22.99 -7.50
CA GLU A 81 -3.90 -24.43 -7.85
C GLU A 81 -2.58 -25.10 -7.46
N ALA A 82 -1.44 -24.39 -7.52
CA ALA A 82 -0.17 -24.92 -7.00
C ALA A 82 -0.18 -25.08 -5.47
N GLU A 83 -0.69 -24.08 -4.75
CA GLU A 83 -0.77 -24.08 -3.29
C GLU A 83 -1.73 -25.12 -2.74
N LYS A 84 -2.84 -25.40 -3.43
CA LYS A 84 -3.87 -26.41 -3.12
C LYS A 84 -3.31 -27.76 -2.65
N SER A 85 -2.21 -28.22 -3.27
CA SER A 85 -1.53 -29.47 -2.94
C SER A 85 -0.76 -29.46 -1.60
N ASN A 86 -0.51 -28.28 -1.04
CA ASN A 86 0.31 -28.03 0.15
C ASN A 86 -0.53 -27.60 1.38
N LEU A 87 -1.86 -27.48 1.24
CA LEU A 87 -2.77 -27.07 2.31
C LEU A 87 -3.23 -28.27 3.17
N ALA A 88 -3.54 -27.98 4.43
CA ALA A 88 -4.14 -28.95 5.36
C ALA A 88 -5.68 -28.98 5.30
N TYR A 89 -6.27 -27.95 4.71
CA TYR A 89 -7.70 -27.66 4.61
C TYR A 89 -8.11 -27.52 3.14
N ASP A 90 -9.39 -27.72 2.85
CA ASP A 90 -9.90 -27.75 1.49
C ASP A 90 -10.24 -26.33 0.98
N ILE A 91 -9.89 -26.02 -0.27
CA ILE A 91 -10.28 -24.77 -0.96
C ILE A 91 -11.21 -25.07 -2.15
N VAL A 92 -12.14 -24.16 -2.41
CA VAL A 92 -13.24 -24.32 -3.37
C VAL A 92 -13.46 -23.06 -4.20
N GLN A 93 -14.03 -23.20 -5.39
CA GLN A 93 -14.50 -22.05 -6.18
C GLN A 93 -15.82 -21.52 -5.60
N LEU A 94 -15.89 -20.23 -5.32
CA LEU A 94 -17.13 -19.55 -4.95
C LEU A 94 -17.97 -19.21 -6.20
N PRO A 95 -19.28 -18.92 -6.07
CA PRO A 95 -20.12 -18.49 -7.21
C PRO A 95 -19.61 -17.23 -7.94
N THR A 96 -18.80 -16.41 -7.26
CA THR A 96 -18.12 -15.22 -7.81
C THR A 96 -16.83 -15.55 -8.57
N GLY A 97 -16.43 -16.82 -8.67
CA GLY A 97 -15.15 -17.26 -9.22
C GLY A 97 -13.94 -17.11 -8.28
N LEU A 98 -14.10 -16.41 -7.15
CA LEU A 98 -13.07 -16.23 -6.12
C LEU A 98 -12.72 -17.55 -5.39
N THR A 99 -11.53 -17.56 -4.80
CA THR A 99 -11.08 -18.63 -3.89
C THR A 99 -11.84 -18.59 -2.56
N GLY A 100 -12.57 -19.66 -2.24
CA GLY A 100 -13.20 -19.88 -0.95
C GLY A 100 -12.48 -20.95 -0.13
N ILE A 101 -12.55 -20.82 1.19
CA ILE A 101 -11.93 -21.73 2.16
C ILE A 101 -13.04 -22.55 2.80
N LYS A 102 -13.01 -23.88 2.61
CA LYS A 102 -14.03 -24.82 3.11
C LYS A 102 -13.61 -25.41 4.44
N VAL A 103 -14.47 -25.31 5.45
CA VAL A 103 -14.25 -25.83 6.81
C VAL A 103 -15.53 -26.41 7.40
N LYS A 104 -15.40 -27.28 8.41
CA LYS A 104 -16.52 -27.68 9.27
C LYS A 104 -16.61 -26.75 10.49
N TYR A 105 -17.71 -26.01 10.63
CA TYR A 105 -17.95 -25.07 11.73
C TYR A 105 -19.38 -25.26 12.27
N MET A 106 -19.55 -25.32 13.59
CA MET A 106 -20.84 -25.64 14.23
C MET A 106 -21.49 -26.92 13.67
N GLU A 107 -20.64 -27.92 13.40
CA GLU A 107 -20.97 -29.20 12.77
C GLU A 107 -21.48 -29.16 11.31
N GLU A 108 -21.64 -27.99 10.71
CA GLU A 108 -21.98 -27.80 9.30
C GLU A 108 -20.73 -27.61 8.42
N GLU A 109 -20.82 -27.93 7.13
CA GLU A 109 -19.82 -27.47 6.15
C GLU A 109 -20.12 -26.02 5.75
N ARG A 110 -19.13 -25.13 5.86
CA ARG A 110 -19.25 -23.72 5.47
C ARG A 110 -18.05 -23.27 4.65
N ASN A 111 -18.32 -22.41 3.68
CA ASN A 111 -17.30 -21.76 2.85
C ASN A 111 -17.15 -20.31 3.30
N PHE A 112 -15.93 -19.88 3.62
CA PHE A 112 -15.61 -18.48 3.93
C PHE A 112 -14.73 -17.88 2.84
N THR A 113 -14.87 -16.59 2.55
CA THR A 113 -13.92 -15.88 1.67
C THR A 113 -12.61 -15.57 2.41
N THR A 114 -11.53 -15.27 1.68
CA THR A 114 -10.26 -14.86 2.30
C THR A 114 -10.44 -13.60 3.15
N GLU A 115 -11.28 -12.66 2.69
CA GLU A 115 -11.62 -11.42 3.39
C GLU A 115 -12.30 -11.71 4.72
N GLN A 116 -13.25 -12.66 4.76
CA GLN A 116 -13.89 -13.08 6.01
C GLN A 116 -12.87 -13.70 6.97
N VAL A 117 -12.01 -14.63 6.51
CA VAL A 117 -11.00 -15.28 7.38
C VAL A 117 -9.98 -14.27 7.92
N THR A 118 -9.51 -13.33 7.08
CA THR A 118 -8.67 -12.21 7.51
C THR A 118 -9.41 -11.30 8.49
N ALA A 119 -10.71 -11.07 8.31
CA ALA A 119 -11.50 -10.27 9.24
C ALA A 119 -11.57 -10.92 10.64
N MET A 120 -11.73 -12.25 10.75
CA MET A 120 -11.70 -12.93 12.06
C MET A 120 -10.36 -12.69 12.79
N LEU A 121 -9.25 -12.76 12.05
CA LEU A 121 -7.93 -12.45 12.59
C LEU A 121 -7.81 -10.98 13.00
N LEU A 122 -8.31 -10.04 12.19
CA LEU A 122 -8.35 -8.62 12.53
C LEU A 122 -9.25 -8.33 13.74
N SER A 123 -10.39 -8.99 13.90
CA SER A 123 -11.25 -8.95 15.09
C SER A 123 -10.47 -9.35 16.34
N LYS A 124 -9.63 -10.40 16.26
CA LYS A 124 -8.78 -10.82 17.38
C LYS A 124 -7.65 -9.83 17.68
N LEU A 125 -7.00 -9.28 16.66
CA LEU A 125 -5.95 -8.27 16.84
C LEU A 125 -6.50 -6.95 17.41
N LYS A 126 -7.75 -6.61 17.05
CA LYS A 126 -8.55 -5.53 17.64
C LYS A 126 -8.87 -5.80 19.11
N GLU A 127 -9.40 -6.98 19.46
CA GLU A 127 -9.66 -7.37 20.86
C GLU A 127 -8.38 -7.23 21.71
N THR A 128 -7.24 -7.72 21.22
CA THR A 128 -5.94 -7.58 21.89
C THR A 128 -5.62 -6.10 22.16
N ALA A 129 -5.78 -5.21 21.17
CA ALA A 129 -5.57 -3.77 21.35
C ALA A 129 -6.54 -3.13 22.34
N GLU A 130 -7.84 -3.45 22.26
CA GLU A 130 -8.87 -2.95 23.17
C GLU A 130 -8.61 -3.41 24.62
N SER A 131 -8.16 -4.66 24.80
CA SER A 131 -7.81 -5.22 26.11
C SER A 131 -6.61 -4.49 26.77
N VAL A 132 -5.69 -3.95 25.97
CA VAL A 132 -4.45 -3.28 26.43
C VAL A 132 -4.61 -1.75 26.55
N LEU A 133 -5.52 -1.15 25.76
CA LEU A 133 -5.86 0.28 25.81
C LEU A 133 -7.03 0.60 26.74
N LYS A 134 -7.85 -0.40 27.12
CA LYS A 134 -9.11 -0.26 27.88
C LYS A 134 -10.10 0.72 27.25
N LYS A 135 -10.09 0.80 25.91
CA LYS A 135 -10.89 1.70 25.07
C LYS A 135 -11.20 0.99 23.74
N PRO A 136 -12.34 1.28 23.08
CA PRO A 136 -12.64 0.73 21.77
C PRO A 136 -11.60 1.15 20.73
N VAL A 137 -11.39 0.29 19.73
CA VAL A 137 -10.50 0.50 18.59
C VAL A 137 -11.35 0.52 17.34
N VAL A 138 -11.42 1.70 16.72
CA VAL A 138 -12.12 1.93 15.46
C VAL A 138 -11.11 2.17 14.35
N ASP A 139 -10.23 3.16 14.53
CA ASP A 139 -9.25 3.56 13.53
C ASP A 139 -7.95 2.74 13.62
N CYS A 140 -7.42 2.31 12.48
CA CYS A 140 -6.14 1.60 12.40
C CYS A 140 -5.38 1.88 11.09
N VAL A 141 -4.12 1.47 11.05
CA VAL A 141 -3.30 1.35 9.82
C VAL A 141 -2.81 -0.08 9.72
N VAL A 142 -2.98 -0.71 8.55
CA VAL A 142 -2.68 -2.13 8.32
C VAL A 142 -1.55 -2.27 7.31
N SER A 143 -0.60 -3.18 7.57
CA SER A 143 0.47 -3.50 6.63
C SER A 143 -0.02 -4.35 5.46
N VAL A 144 0.53 -4.10 4.27
CA VAL A 144 0.42 -4.98 3.10
C VAL A 144 1.78 -5.10 2.41
N PRO A 145 2.09 -6.24 1.75
CA PRO A 145 3.30 -6.35 0.96
C PRO A 145 3.34 -5.29 -0.14
N CYS A 146 4.53 -4.75 -0.43
CA CYS A 146 4.69 -3.69 -1.42
C CYS A 146 4.16 -4.09 -2.81
N PHE A 147 4.27 -5.38 -3.15
CA PHE A 147 3.81 -6.00 -4.38
C PHE A 147 2.29 -6.28 -4.45
N TYR A 148 1.49 -5.92 -3.44
CA TYR A 148 0.04 -6.14 -3.53
C TYR A 148 -0.58 -5.28 -4.63
N THR A 149 -1.34 -5.93 -5.50
CA THR A 149 -2.17 -5.34 -6.56
C THR A 149 -3.38 -4.59 -6.01
N ASP A 150 -4.06 -3.81 -6.85
CA ASP A 150 -5.31 -3.13 -6.54
C ASP A 150 -6.39 -4.07 -5.97
N ALA A 151 -6.56 -5.26 -6.56
CA ALA A 151 -7.51 -6.28 -6.10
C ALA A 151 -7.11 -6.86 -4.73
N GLU A 152 -5.84 -7.22 -4.53
CA GLU A 152 -5.31 -7.68 -3.23
C GLU A 152 -5.47 -6.59 -2.15
N ARG A 153 -5.32 -5.31 -2.50
CA ARG A 153 -5.54 -4.16 -1.59
C ARG A 153 -7.02 -3.96 -1.25
N ARG A 154 -7.94 -4.05 -2.22
CA ARG A 154 -9.40 -4.00 -1.99
C ARG A 154 -9.85 -5.12 -1.05
N SER A 155 -9.41 -6.34 -1.33
CA SER A 155 -9.67 -7.53 -0.53
C SER A 155 -9.22 -7.35 0.94
N VAL A 156 -8.09 -6.68 1.21
CA VAL A 156 -7.70 -6.31 2.59
C VAL A 156 -8.55 -5.16 3.17
N MET A 157 -8.94 -4.15 2.38
CA MET A 157 -9.87 -3.10 2.84
C MET A 157 -11.23 -3.68 3.25
N ASP A 158 -11.77 -4.61 2.48
CA ASP A 158 -13.05 -5.28 2.77
C ASP A 158 -12.94 -6.14 4.04
N ALA A 159 -11.83 -6.84 4.25
CA ALA A 159 -11.55 -7.54 5.51
C ALA A 159 -11.50 -6.58 6.73
N THR A 160 -10.96 -5.37 6.58
CA THR A 160 -10.98 -4.37 7.67
C THR A 160 -12.39 -3.87 7.99
N GLN A 161 -13.24 -3.68 6.96
CA GLN A 161 -14.64 -3.31 7.15
C GLN A 161 -15.42 -4.41 7.88
N ILE A 162 -15.24 -5.68 7.51
CA ILE A 162 -15.87 -6.85 8.17
C ILE A 162 -15.49 -6.94 9.65
N ALA A 163 -14.23 -6.64 10.02
CA ALA A 163 -13.78 -6.58 11.42
C ALA A 163 -14.26 -5.34 12.19
N GLY A 164 -15.03 -4.46 11.55
CA GLY A 164 -15.45 -3.17 12.13
C GLY A 164 -14.27 -2.25 12.44
N LEU A 165 -13.30 -2.17 11.52
CA LEU A 165 -12.12 -1.30 11.59
C LEU A 165 -12.13 -0.28 10.44
N ASN A 166 -11.96 0.99 10.79
CA ASN A 166 -11.70 2.06 9.84
C ASN A 166 -10.20 2.09 9.49
N CYS A 167 -9.83 1.43 8.39
CA CYS A 167 -8.46 1.42 7.89
C CYS A 167 -8.09 2.79 7.29
N LEU A 168 -7.47 3.66 8.09
CA LEU A 168 -7.06 5.01 7.69
C LEU A 168 -6.06 5.01 6.52
N ARG A 169 -5.25 3.95 6.43
CA ARG A 169 -4.28 3.73 5.34
C ARG A 169 -3.86 2.25 5.29
N LEU A 170 -3.81 1.68 4.09
CA LEU A 170 -2.97 0.50 3.84
C LEU A 170 -1.54 0.97 3.60
N MET A 171 -0.59 0.41 4.33
CA MET A 171 0.81 0.84 4.28
C MET A 171 1.69 -0.30 3.75
N ASN A 172 2.54 0.00 2.77
CA ASN A 172 3.53 -0.94 2.28
C ASN A 172 4.47 -1.35 3.43
N GLU A 173 4.66 -2.65 3.66
CA GLU A 173 5.46 -3.21 4.77
C GLU A 173 6.86 -2.57 4.87
N THR A 174 7.56 -2.43 3.74
CA THR A 174 8.87 -1.77 3.64
C THR A 174 8.82 -0.25 3.91
N THR A 175 7.72 0.43 3.55
CA THR A 175 7.54 1.87 3.82
C THR A 175 7.21 2.12 5.30
N ALA A 176 6.53 1.19 5.98
CA ALA A 176 6.33 1.25 7.43
C ALA A 176 7.67 1.14 8.18
N VAL A 177 8.54 0.23 7.77
CA VAL A 177 9.91 0.08 8.27
C VAL A 177 10.73 1.36 8.01
N ALA A 178 10.61 1.95 6.81
CA ALA A 178 11.27 3.21 6.45
C ALA A 178 10.78 4.40 7.29
N LEU A 179 9.48 4.49 7.63
CA LEU A 179 8.96 5.49 8.56
C LEU A 179 9.52 5.30 9.98
N ALA A 180 9.51 4.05 10.47
CA ALA A 180 10.05 3.70 11.78
C ALA A 180 11.54 4.06 11.90
N TYR A 181 12.32 3.92 10.83
CA TYR A 181 13.69 4.44 10.75
C TYR A 181 13.73 5.97 10.77
N GLY A 182 13.06 6.61 9.81
CA GLY A 182 13.23 8.04 9.51
C GLY A 182 12.80 8.98 10.64
N ILE A 183 11.77 8.64 11.41
CA ILE A 183 11.23 9.56 12.43
C ILE A 183 12.08 9.64 13.72
N TYR A 184 12.90 8.61 13.98
CA TYR A 184 13.78 8.55 15.15
C TYR A 184 15.23 8.98 14.87
N LYS A 185 15.69 8.95 13.60
CA LYS A 185 17.00 9.52 13.23
C LYS A 185 16.98 11.05 13.34
N GLN A 186 17.98 11.60 14.02
CA GLN A 186 18.09 13.06 14.26
C GLN A 186 19.10 13.72 13.31
N ASP A 187 19.99 12.92 12.73
CA ASP A 187 21.13 13.27 11.89
C ASP A 187 20.83 13.21 10.38
N LEU A 188 19.54 13.30 10.00
CA LEU A 188 19.13 13.30 8.59
C LEU A 188 19.47 14.64 7.91
N PRO A 189 19.95 14.63 6.64
CA PRO A 189 20.29 15.84 5.90
C PRO A 189 19.14 16.85 5.82
N ALA A 190 19.46 18.15 5.70
CA ALA A 190 18.48 19.19 5.44
C ALA A 190 17.73 18.97 4.12
N LEU A 191 16.62 19.68 3.90
CA LEU A 191 15.79 19.52 2.70
C LEU A 191 16.51 19.94 1.40
N GLU A 192 17.45 20.88 1.49
CA GLU A 192 18.29 21.36 0.38
C GLU A 192 19.54 20.50 0.15
N GLU A 193 19.87 19.60 1.08
CA GLU A 193 21.04 18.72 0.99
C GLU A 193 20.72 17.43 0.20
N LYS A 194 21.76 16.79 -0.32
CA LYS A 194 21.62 15.48 -0.98
C LYS A 194 20.96 14.48 0.00
N PRO A 195 19.88 13.79 -0.40
CA PRO A 195 19.19 12.86 0.48
C PRO A 195 20.08 11.68 0.85
N ARG A 196 19.90 11.17 2.07
CA ARG A 196 20.53 9.95 2.53
C ARG A 196 19.76 8.75 1.97
N ASN A 197 20.35 8.02 1.03
CA ASN A 197 19.75 6.80 0.47
C ASN A 197 19.98 5.61 1.41
N VAL A 198 18.92 4.93 1.83
CA VAL A 198 18.98 3.72 2.66
C VAL A 198 18.18 2.61 1.96
N VAL A 199 18.75 1.41 1.95
CA VAL A 199 18.04 0.20 1.48
C VAL A 199 17.38 -0.45 2.68
N PHE A 200 16.10 -0.80 2.57
CA PHE A 200 15.42 -1.69 3.50
C PHE A 200 15.22 -3.04 2.84
N VAL A 201 15.65 -4.10 3.51
CA VAL A 201 15.52 -5.48 3.06
C VAL A 201 14.67 -6.26 4.06
N ASP A 202 13.50 -6.71 3.63
CA ASP A 202 12.59 -7.55 4.39
C ASP A 202 12.59 -8.98 3.82
N MET A 203 12.79 -9.99 4.66
CA MET A 203 12.48 -11.37 4.30
C MET A 203 11.61 -12.02 5.38
N GLY A 204 10.30 -12.06 5.11
CA GLY A 204 9.31 -12.68 5.97
C GLY A 204 9.21 -14.20 5.79
N HIS A 205 8.06 -14.76 6.16
CA HIS A 205 7.79 -16.19 5.99
C HIS A 205 7.52 -16.57 4.52
N SER A 206 6.79 -15.74 3.77
CA SER A 206 6.31 -16.07 2.41
C SER A 206 7.06 -15.40 1.26
N SER A 207 7.75 -14.29 1.53
CA SER A 207 8.15 -13.32 0.51
C SER A 207 9.35 -12.47 0.93
N TYR A 208 10.06 -11.97 -0.06
CA TYR A 208 11.28 -11.18 0.04
C TYR A 208 11.07 -9.84 -0.67
N GLN A 209 11.36 -8.74 0.02
CA GLN A 209 11.02 -7.38 -0.42
C GLN A 209 12.21 -6.43 -0.18
N VAL A 210 12.45 -5.56 -1.14
CA VAL A 210 13.57 -4.62 -1.13
C VAL A 210 13.07 -3.25 -1.54
N SER A 211 13.35 -2.23 -0.74
CA SER A 211 12.97 -0.84 -1.04
C SER A 211 14.17 0.09 -0.89
N VAL A 212 14.34 1.01 -1.85
CA VAL A 212 15.35 2.08 -1.76
C VAL A 212 14.64 3.38 -1.40
N CYS A 213 15.04 3.99 -0.28
CA CYS A 213 14.41 5.15 0.30
C CYS A 213 15.39 6.32 0.42
N ALA A 214 14.99 7.50 -0.07
CA ALA A 214 15.68 8.76 0.10
C ALA A 214 15.13 9.50 1.34
N PHE A 215 16.02 9.87 2.26
CA PHE A 215 15.69 10.63 3.47
C PHE A 215 16.30 12.03 3.49
N ASN A 216 15.46 13.00 3.84
CA ASN A 216 15.85 14.30 4.40
C ASN A 216 15.12 14.49 5.74
N LYS A 217 15.50 15.50 6.51
CA LYS A 217 14.86 15.88 7.78
C LYS A 217 13.36 16.11 7.58
N GLY A 218 12.54 15.27 8.22
CA GLY A 218 11.08 15.31 8.11
C GLY A 218 10.49 14.77 6.79
N LYS A 219 11.27 14.07 5.95
CA LYS A 219 10.82 13.64 4.63
C LYS A 219 11.41 12.28 4.21
N LEU A 220 10.52 11.35 3.88
CA LEU A 220 10.79 10.06 3.27
C LEU A 220 10.21 10.04 1.85
N LYS A 221 11.04 9.71 0.85
CA LYS A 221 10.57 9.31 -0.48
C LYS A 221 11.08 7.92 -0.83
N VAL A 222 10.17 6.99 -1.09
CA VAL A 222 10.52 5.72 -1.75
C VAL A 222 10.90 6.02 -3.21
N LEU A 223 12.04 5.48 -3.66
CA LEU A 223 12.55 5.68 -5.03
C LEU A 223 12.14 4.52 -5.95
N ALA A 224 12.32 3.29 -5.48
CA ALA A 224 11.94 2.07 -6.18
C ALA A 224 11.73 0.93 -5.18
N THR A 225 10.99 -0.10 -5.62
CA THR A 225 10.84 -1.36 -4.89
C THR A 225 11.06 -2.56 -5.82
N ALA A 226 11.60 -3.65 -5.29
CA ALA A 226 11.73 -4.93 -5.98
C ALA A 226 11.47 -6.07 -4.98
N PHE A 227 11.12 -7.25 -5.48
CA PHE A 227 10.64 -8.35 -4.63
C PHE A 227 10.79 -9.70 -5.32
N ASP A 228 10.85 -10.76 -4.53
CA ASP A 228 10.51 -12.12 -4.92
C ASP A 228 9.32 -12.56 -4.06
N THR A 229 8.17 -12.79 -4.70
CA THR A 229 6.92 -13.07 -3.97
C THR A 229 6.84 -14.50 -3.44
N THR A 230 7.81 -15.38 -3.70
CA THR A 230 7.80 -16.77 -3.25
C THR A 230 9.05 -17.19 -2.47
N LEU A 231 10.11 -16.39 -2.48
CA LEU A 231 11.28 -16.57 -1.63
C LEU A 231 10.98 -16.06 -0.21
N GLY A 232 11.01 -16.95 0.77
CA GLY A 232 10.83 -16.59 2.18
C GLY A 232 11.10 -17.77 3.10
N GLY A 233 10.99 -17.54 4.40
CA GLY A 233 11.25 -18.54 5.45
C GLY A 233 10.61 -19.92 5.20
N ARG A 234 9.43 -19.97 4.58
CA ARG A 234 8.70 -21.19 4.22
C ARG A 234 9.45 -22.09 3.24
N LYS A 235 10.10 -21.55 2.19
CA LYS A 235 10.79 -22.38 1.20
C LYS A 235 12.01 -23.09 1.79
N PHE A 236 12.67 -22.44 2.76
CA PHE A 236 13.70 -23.08 3.57
C PHE A 236 13.14 -24.21 4.50
N ASP A 237 11.89 -24.09 4.97
CA ASP A 237 11.22 -25.19 5.68
C ASP A 237 10.84 -26.34 4.74
N GLU A 238 10.29 -26.03 3.55
CA GLU A 238 9.92 -27.02 2.53
C GLU A 238 11.12 -27.87 2.07
N VAL A 239 12.33 -27.30 1.96
CA VAL A 239 13.55 -28.06 1.66
C VAL A 239 13.84 -29.11 2.76
N LEU A 240 13.77 -28.71 4.03
CA LEU A 240 13.99 -29.63 5.16
C LEU A 240 12.89 -30.70 5.26
N VAL A 241 11.63 -30.31 5.08
CA VAL A 241 10.49 -31.24 5.09
C VAL A 241 10.62 -32.28 3.97
N ASN A 242 10.98 -31.87 2.75
CA ASN A 242 11.22 -32.81 1.67
C ASN A 242 12.41 -33.75 1.95
N HIS A 243 13.53 -33.22 2.48
CA HIS A 243 14.68 -34.03 2.84
C HIS A 243 14.32 -35.13 3.86
N PHE A 244 13.64 -34.78 4.94
CA PHE A 244 13.24 -35.76 5.96
C PHE A 244 12.09 -36.67 5.51
N CYS A 245 11.21 -36.23 4.60
CA CYS A 245 10.24 -37.13 3.96
C CYS A 245 10.95 -38.24 3.17
N GLU A 246 12.01 -37.90 2.43
CA GLU A 246 12.81 -38.90 1.72
C GLU A 246 13.67 -39.76 2.65
N GLU A 247 14.35 -39.17 3.64
CA GLU A 247 15.18 -39.91 4.59
C GLU A 247 14.31 -40.93 5.34
N PHE A 248 13.16 -40.51 5.89
CA PHE A 248 12.31 -41.38 6.68
C PHE A 248 11.50 -42.35 5.81
N GLY A 249 11.16 -41.98 4.58
CA GLY A 249 10.64 -42.92 3.58
C GLY A 249 11.63 -44.05 3.26
N LYS A 250 12.93 -43.75 3.15
CA LYS A 250 13.99 -44.74 2.89
C LYS A 250 14.33 -45.57 4.14
N LYS A 251 14.45 -44.92 5.30
CA LYS A 251 14.93 -45.49 6.58
C LYS A 251 13.85 -46.25 7.36
N TYR A 252 12.63 -45.72 7.41
CA TYR A 252 11.51 -46.26 8.20
C TYR A 252 10.35 -46.80 7.35
N LYS A 253 10.41 -46.67 6.01
CA LYS A 253 9.34 -47.09 5.07
C LYS A 253 8.00 -46.38 5.31
N LEU A 254 8.04 -45.14 5.79
CA LEU A 254 6.87 -44.32 6.10
C LEU A 254 6.52 -43.39 4.93
N ASP A 255 5.30 -43.48 4.40
CA ASP A 255 4.74 -42.43 3.53
C ASP A 255 4.14 -41.30 4.37
N ILE A 256 4.92 -40.24 4.52
CA ILE A 256 4.55 -39.04 5.29
C ILE A 256 3.65 -38.11 4.48
N LYS A 257 3.76 -38.11 3.14
CA LYS A 257 3.09 -37.14 2.27
C LYS A 257 1.58 -37.41 2.15
N SER A 258 1.13 -38.66 2.25
CA SER A 258 -0.32 -38.95 2.33
C SER A 258 -0.96 -38.70 3.70
N LYS A 259 -0.17 -38.38 4.75
CA LYS A 259 -0.65 -38.25 6.14
C LYS A 259 -0.44 -36.83 6.67
N ILE A 260 -1.38 -35.94 6.38
CA ILE A 260 -1.31 -34.51 6.74
C ILE A 260 -0.92 -34.24 8.21
N ARG A 261 -1.37 -35.04 9.18
CA ARG A 261 -0.96 -34.90 10.60
C ARG A 261 0.54 -35.19 10.83
N ALA A 262 1.11 -36.16 10.15
CA ALA A 262 2.55 -36.45 10.21
C ALA A 262 3.35 -35.37 9.47
N LEU A 263 2.88 -34.93 8.30
CA LEU A 263 3.49 -33.82 7.56
C LEU A 263 3.51 -32.52 8.38
N LEU A 264 2.41 -32.16 9.05
CA LEU A 264 2.34 -30.98 9.93
C LEU A 264 3.24 -31.08 11.16
N ARG A 265 3.35 -32.27 11.78
CA ARG A 265 4.33 -32.54 12.86
C ARG A 265 5.76 -32.30 12.37
N LEU A 266 6.12 -32.89 11.21
CA LEU A 266 7.45 -32.75 10.63
C LEU A 266 7.76 -31.28 10.28
N SER A 267 6.81 -30.55 9.69
CA SER A 267 6.98 -29.12 9.37
C SER A 267 7.25 -28.25 10.61
N GLN A 268 6.63 -28.55 11.75
CA GLN A 268 6.90 -27.82 13.00
C GLN A 268 8.32 -28.07 13.53
N GLU A 269 8.82 -29.30 13.46
CA GLU A 269 10.19 -29.62 13.87
C GLU A 269 11.23 -29.10 12.86
N CYS A 270 10.94 -29.11 11.55
CA CYS A 270 11.78 -28.48 10.54
C CYS A 270 11.90 -26.96 10.75
N GLU A 271 10.81 -26.27 11.10
CA GLU A 271 10.83 -24.83 11.40
C GLU A 271 11.71 -24.51 12.63
N LYS A 272 11.59 -25.33 13.69
CA LYS A 272 12.46 -25.26 14.87
C LYS A 272 13.93 -25.52 14.50
N LEU A 273 14.21 -26.58 13.74
CA LEU A 273 15.56 -26.97 13.32
C LEU A 273 16.23 -25.86 12.49
N LYS A 274 15.52 -25.25 11.54
CA LYS A 274 15.99 -24.08 10.76
C LYS A 274 16.37 -22.90 11.67
N LYS A 275 15.55 -22.62 12.68
CA LYS A 275 15.81 -21.57 13.68
C LYS A 275 17.04 -21.89 14.52
N LEU A 276 17.20 -23.13 14.97
CA LEU A 276 18.37 -23.58 15.73
C LEU A 276 19.66 -23.52 14.87
N MET A 277 19.63 -23.95 13.60
CA MET A 277 20.76 -23.83 12.67
C MET A 277 21.15 -22.38 12.36
N SER A 278 20.26 -21.42 12.55
CA SER A 278 20.60 -20.00 12.38
C SER A 278 21.54 -19.50 13.48
N ALA A 279 21.54 -20.12 14.66
CA ALA A 279 22.49 -19.88 15.73
C ALA A 279 23.67 -20.87 15.69
N ASN A 280 23.38 -22.18 15.65
CA ASN A 280 24.37 -23.25 15.80
C ASN A 280 24.85 -23.78 14.45
N ALA A 281 26.15 -24.08 14.35
CA ALA A 281 26.77 -24.57 13.11
C ALA A 281 26.84 -26.11 13.02
N SER A 282 26.91 -26.78 14.18
CA SER A 282 27.08 -28.22 14.34
C SER A 282 25.88 -29.02 13.86
N ASP A 283 26.03 -30.35 13.85
CA ASP A 283 24.89 -31.25 13.76
C ASP A 283 23.91 -31.02 14.92
N LEU A 284 22.63 -31.00 14.56
CA LEU A 284 21.50 -30.90 15.46
C LEU A 284 20.56 -32.09 15.21
N PRO A 285 20.04 -32.73 16.28
CA PRO A 285 19.08 -33.82 16.13
C PRO A 285 17.70 -33.28 15.75
N LEU A 286 16.98 -34.07 14.95
CA LEU A 286 15.53 -33.99 14.81
C LEU A 286 14.99 -35.37 15.22
N SER A 287 14.12 -35.39 16.24
CA SER A 287 13.53 -36.61 16.81
C SER A 287 12.06 -36.39 17.08
N ILE A 288 11.20 -37.29 16.59
CA ILE A 288 9.75 -37.21 16.80
C ILE A 288 9.23 -38.57 17.26
N GLU A 289 8.71 -38.59 18.49
CA GLU A 289 8.11 -39.76 19.14
C GLU A 289 6.70 -40.06 18.59
N CYS A 290 6.35 -41.34 18.52
CA CYS A 290 5.09 -41.88 18.01
C CYS A 290 4.62 -41.15 16.73
N PHE A 291 5.53 -40.97 15.78
CA PHE A 291 5.37 -40.05 14.66
C PHE A 291 4.32 -40.54 13.66
N MET A 292 4.41 -41.81 13.26
CA MET A 292 3.43 -42.52 12.45
C MET A 292 3.54 -44.03 12.67
N ASN A 293 2.41 -44.74 12.74
CA ASN A 293 2.34 -46.20 12.97
C ASN A 293 3.14 -46.67 14.20
N ASP A 294 3.14 -45.86 15.27
CA ASP A 294 3.89 -46.07 16.52
C ASP A 294 5.42 -46.22 16.33
N VAL A 295 5.95 -45.73 15.20
CA VAL A 295 7.39 -45.62 14.92
C VAL A 295 7.90 -44.24 15.32
N ASP A 296 8.97 -44.23 16.11
CA ASP A 296 9.77 -43.04 16.40
C ASP A 296 10.74 -42.76 15.26
N VAL A 297 10.82 -41.50 14.80
CA VAL A 297 11.76 -41.10 13.75
C VAL A 297 12.87 -40.23 14.31
N SER A 298 14.11 -40.49 13.89
CA SER A 298 15.28 -39.68 14.23
C SER A 298 16.13 -39.41 12.99
N GLY A 299 16.70 -38.21 12.91
CA GLY A 299 17.62 -37.77 11.86
C GLY A 299 18.51 -36.64 12.37
N THR A 300 19.46 -36.19 11.55
CA THR A 300 20.38 -35.10 11.91
C THR A 300 20.59 -34.12 10.76
N MET A 301 20.81 -32.86 11.09
CA MET A 301 21.16 -31.81 10.13
C MET A 301 22.17 -30.83 10.73
N ASN A 302 23.16 -30.43 9.95
CA ASN A 302 24.03 -29.29 10.25
C ASN A 302 23.79 -28.15 9.25
N ARG A 303 24.26 -26.96 9.61
CA ARG A 303 24.08 -25.76 8.78
C ARG A 303 24.72 -25.88 7.39
N GLY A 304 25.83 -26.61 7.25
CA GLY A 304 26.53 -26.78 5.96
C GLY A 304 25.64 -27.50 4.94
N LYS A 305 25.25 -28.73 5.26
CA LYS A 305 24.36 -29.56 4.44
C LYS A 305 23.02 -28.88 4.15
N PHE A 306 22.45 -28.17 5.13
CA PHE A 306 21.22 -27.41 4.93
C PHE A 306 21.37 -26.27 3.91
N LEU A 307 22.46 -25.50 3.96
CA LEU A 307 22.69 -24.40 3.02
C LEU A 307 23.02 -24.90 1.60
N GLU A 308 23.73 -26.03 1.49
CA GLU A 308 23.98 -26.72 0.21
C GLU A 308 22.66 -27.09 -0.50
N MET A 309 21.71 -27.69 0.23
CA MET A 309 20.36 -27.98 -0.28
C MET A 309 19.51 -26.73 -0.58
N CYS A 310 20.00 -25.53 -0.27
CA CYS A 310 19.28 -24.27 -0.43
C CYS A 310 19.92 -23.29 -1.43
N ASP A 311 20.97 -23.65 -2.19
CA ASP A 311 21.69 -22.65 -2.98
C ASP A 311 20.82 -21.99 -4.07
N ASP A 312 19.85 -22.71 -4.67
CA ASP A 312 18.83 -22.13 -5.57
C ASP A 312 18.02 -21.00 -4.91
N LEU A 313 17.68 -21.15 -3.62
CA LEU A 313 16.98 -20.12 -2.83
C LEU A 313 17.92 -18.97 -2.47
N LEU A 314 19.20 -19.27 -2.22
CA LEU A 314 20.22 -18.27 -1.88
C LEU A 314 20.68 -17.47 -3.11
N ALA A 315 20.65 -18.05 -4.31
CA ALA A 315 20.91 -17.36 -5.57
C ALA A 315 19.84 -16.30 -5.88
N ARG A 316 18.58 -16.58 -5.52
CA ARG A 316 17.43 -15.67 -5.69
C ARG A 316 17.44 -14.45 -4.75
N VAL A 317 18.37 -14.36 -3.81
CA VAL A 317 18.55 -13.19 -2.93
C VAL A 317 19.09 -11.98 -3.71
N GLU A 318 19.94 -12.18 -4.72
CA GLU A 318 20.61 -11.07 -5.42
C GLU A 318 19.74 -10.33 -6.46
N PRO A 319 18.94 -10.97 -7.33
CA PRO A 319 18.24 -10.28 -8.41
C PRO A 319 17.34 -9.10 -7.96
N PRO A 320 16.58 -9.17 -6.84
CA PRO A 320 15.84 -8.01 -6.35
C PRO A 320 16.73 -6.86 -5.86
N LEU A 321 17.90 -7.16 -5.26
CA LEU A 321 18.87 -6.14 -4.84
C LEU A 321 19.47 -5.40 -6.04
N ARG A 322 19.72 -6.12 -7.14
CA ARG A 322 20.19 -5.53 -8.40
C ARG A 322 19.10 -4.69 -9.07
N SER A 323 17.91 -5.26 -9.22
CA SER A 323 16.78 -4.61 -9.89
C SER A 323 16.33 -3.33 -9.18
N VAL A 324 16.36 -3.26 -7.85
CA VAL A 324 15.96 -2.04 -7.14
C VAL A 324 16.96 -0.88 -7.35
N LEU A 325 18.27 -1.18 -7.47
CA LEU A 325 19.29 -0.18 -7.78
C LEU A 325 19.18 0.34 -9.22
N GLU A 326 18.97 -0.58 -10.18
CA GLU A 326 18.72 -0.25 -11.58
C GLU A 326 17.46 0.63 -11.74
N GLN A 327 16.36 0.27 -11.07
CA GLN A 327 15.12 1.04 -11.06
C GLN A 327 15.26 2.42 -10.38
N ALA A 328 16.01 2.49 -9.27
CA ALA A 328 16.32 3.75 -8.58
C ALA A 328 17.36 4.62 -9.32
N LYS A 329 18.07 4.05 -10.31
CA LYS A 329 19.22 4.65 -11.02
C LYS A 329 20.36 5.07 -10.08
N LEU A 330 20.58 4.28 -9.03
CA LEU A 330 21.64 4.48 -8.04
C LEU A 330 22.69 3.36 -8.12
N LYS A 331 23.93 3.67 -7.76
CA LYS A 331 25.00 2.70 -7.61
C LYS A 331 25.13 2.22 -6.16
N LYS A 332 25.99 1.24 -5.91
CA LYS A 332 26.22 0.68 -4.57
C LYS A 332 26.90 1.69 -3.64
N GLU A 333 27.69 2.59 -4.22
CA GLU A 333 28.44 3.63 -3.53
C GLU A 333 27.50 4.74 -3.00
N ASP A 334 26.40 5.02 -3.72
CA ASP A 334 25.38 6.02 -3.37
C ASP A 334 24.49 5.61 -2.17
N ILE A 335 24.62 4.37 -1.69
CA ILE A 335 23.86 3.82 -0.56
C ILE A 335 24.60 4.10 0.76
N TYR A 336 23.95 4.80 1.68
CA TYR A 336 24.49 5.08 3.01
C TYR A 336 24.49 3.84 3.90
N ALA A 337 23.34 3.15 4.01
CA ALA A 337 23.16 1.97 4.85
C ALA A 337 22.16 0.98 4.25
N VAL A 338 22.22 -0.26 4.74
CA VAL A 338 21.31 -1.35 4.39
C VAL A 338 20.75 -1.91 5.70
N GLU A 339 19.48 -1.64 6.00
CA GLU A 339 18.79 -2.14 7.18
C GLU A 339 18.04 -3.43 6.85
N ILE A 340 18.20 -4.46 7.68
CA ILE A 340 17.54 -5.77 7.48
C ILE A 340 16.45 -6.04 8.53
N VAL A 341 15.29 -6.52 8.07
CA VAL A 341 14.11 -6.89 8.88
C VAL A 341 13.48 -8.19 8.37
N GLY A 342 12.45 -8.69 9.04
CA GLY A 342 11.78 -9.93 8.69
C GLY A 342 12.53 -11.18 9.17
N GLY A 343 11.77 -12.18 9.65
CA GLY A 343 12.33 -13.28 10.42
C GLY A 343 13.34 -14.18 9.69
N ALA A 344 13.30 -14.26 8.36
CA ALA A 344 14.20 -15.11 7.56
C ALA A 344 15.56 -14.44 7.26
N THR A 345 15.71 -13.12 7.41
CA THR A 345 17.03 -12.46 7.34
C THR A 345 17.95 -12.86 8.49
N ARG A 346 17.45 -13.60 9.49
CA ARG A 346 18.26 -14.22 10.54
C ARG A 346 19.14 -15.37 10.05
N ILE A 347 18.85 -15.97 8.89
CA ILE A 347 19.68 -17.02 8.28
C ILE A 347 21.05 -16.43 7.88
N PRO A 348 22.19 -16.92 8.39
CA PRO A 348 23.49 -16.30 8.17
C PRO A 348 23.87 -16.11 6.69
N ALA A 349 23.60 -17.10 5.83
CA ALA A 349 23.91 -17.02 4.40
C ALA A 349 23.08 -15.96 3.66
N VAL A 350 21.86 -15.65 4.12
CA VAL A 350 21.05 -14.56 3.54
C VAL A 350 21.71 -13.22 3.86
N LYS A 351 22.16 -13.01 5.11
CA LYS A 351 22.95 -11.83 5.48
C LYS A 351 24.24 -11.74 4.68
N GLU A 352 24.96 -12.85 4.51
CA GLU A 352 26.21 -12.87 3.75
C GLU A 352 25.99 -12.46 2.29
N LYS A 353 24.98 -13.04 1.59
CA LYS A 353 24.69 -12.70 0.19
C LYS A 353 24.29 -11.21 0.04
N ILE A 354 23.49 -10.65 0.96
CA ILE A 354 23.13 -9.21 0.95
C ILE A 354 24.37 -8.32 1.22
N SER A 355 25.16 -8.64 2.25
CA SER A 355 26.38 -7.90 2.64
C SER A 355 27.41 -7.90 1.50
N LYS A 356 27.68 -9.07 0.93
CA LYS A 356 28.58 -9.27 -0.21
C LYS A 356 28.10 -8.55 -1.47
N PHE A 357 26.79 -8.45 -1.69
CA PHE A 357 26.25 -7.67 -2.80
C PHE A 357 26.56 -6.17 -2.63
N PHE A 358 26.32 -5.58 -1.46
CA PHE A 358 26.53 -4.14 -1.24
C PHE A 358 27.98 -3.75 -0.93
N GLY A 359 28.83 -4.69 -0.51
CA GLY A 359 30.20 -4.41 -0.04
C GLY A 359 30.22 -3.62 1.28
N LYS A 360 29.17 -3.74 2.10
CA LYS A 360 28.92 -2.93 3.30
C LYS A 360 28.37 -3.82 4.41
N GLU A 361 28.69 -3.48 5.66
CA GLU A 361 28.07 -4.12 6.83
C GLU A 361 26.57 -3.82 6.89
N LEU A 362 25.79 -4.82 7.32
CA LEU A 362 24.32 -4.71 7.40
C LEU A 362 23.91 -4.11 8.73
N SER A 363 23.11 -3.05 8.66
CA SER A 363 22.52 -2.41 9.83
C SER A 363 21.33 -3.20 10.36
N THR A 364 21.22 -3.23 11.69
CA THR A 364 20.10 -3.82 12.43
C THR A 364 19.64 -2.84 13.52
N THR A 365 19.47 -1.56 13.17
CA THR A 365 19.07 -0.53 14.15
C THR A 365 17.57 -0.55 14.46
N LEU A 366 16.82 -1.34 13.69
CA LEU A 366 15.40 -1.63 13.88
C LEU A 366 15.19 -3.04 14.48
N ASN A 367 14.14 -3.22 15.28
CA ASN A 367 13.70 -4.55 15.66
C ASN A 367 13.10 -5.26 14.44
N ALA A 368 13.76 -6.34 13.98
CA ALA A 368 13.41 -7.06 12.76
C ALA A 368 11.99 -7.65 12.72
N ASP A 369 11.33 -7.87 13.86
CA ASP A 369 9.94 -8.36 13.92
C ASP A 369 8.93 -7.22 14.16
N GLU A 370 9.29 -6.20 14.94
CA GLU A 370 8.36 -5.15 15.37
C GLU A 370 8.35 -3.91 14.46
N ALA A 371 9.33 -3.74 13.57
CA ALA A 371 9.52 -2.51 12.79
C ALA A 371 8.30 -2.14 11.92
N VAL A 372 7.66 -3.12 11.27
CA VAL A 372 6.49 -2.90 10.42
C VAL A 372 5.32 -2.36 11.25
N THR A 373 4.93 -3.07 12.32
CA THR A 373 3.78 -2.66 13.15
C THR A 373 4.00 -1.31 13.83
N ARG A 374 5.23 -1.04 14.29
CA ARG A 374 5.63 0.26 14.85
C ARG A 374 5.50 1.38 13.80
N GLY A 375 5.89 1.12 12.55
CA GLY A 375 5.67 2.01 11.42
C GLY A 375 4.19 2.29 11.15
N CYS A 376 3.35 1.25 11.11
CA CYS A 376 1.90 1.39 10.97
C CYS A 376 1.29 2.24 12.10
N ALA A 377 1.73 2.03 13.36
CA ALA A 377 1.22 2.80 14.50
C ALA A 377 1.70 4.26 14.49
N LEU A 378 2.93 4.54 14.04
CA LEU A 378 3.41 5.90 13.77
C LEU A 378 2.56 6.58 12.68
N GLN A 379 2.25 5.88 11.58
CA GLN A 379 1.40 6.40 10.51
C GLN A 379 -0.05 6.63 10.97
N CYS A 380 -0.57 5.78 11.86
CA CYS A 380 -1.87 5.97 12.50
C CYS A 380 -1.87 7.20 13.42
N ALA A 381 -0.77 7.45 14.16
CA ALA A 381 -0.60 8.66 14.96
C ALA A 381 -0.54 9.93 14.09
N ILE A 382 0.18 9.91 12.95
CA ILE A 382 0.25 11.02 11.98
C ILE A 382 -1.13 11.36 11.40
N LEU A 383 -2.01 10.37 11.21
CA LEU A 383 -3.37 10.57 10.70
C LEU A 383 -4.40 10.89 11.81
N SER A 384 -4.01 10.84 13.09
CA SER A 384 -4.94 11.05 14.21
C SER A 384 -4.97 12.52 14.65
N PRO A 385 -6.10 13.23 14.55
CA PRO A 385 -6.22 14.60 15.06
C PRO A 385 -6.05 14.72 16.59
N ALA A 386 -6.03 13.60 17.31
CA ALA A 386 -5.84 13.55 18.76
C ALA A 386 -4.36 13.52 19.20
N PHE A 387 -3.42 13.22 18.29
CA PHE A 387 -2.00 13.03 18.63
C PHE A 387 -1.10 14.03 17.88
N LYS A 388 -0.47 14.95 18.62
CA LYS A 388 0.59 15.81 18.06
C LYS A 388 1.89 15.03 17.97
N VAL A 389 2.21 14.57 16.77
CA VAL A 389 3.50 13.93 16.42
C VAL A 389 4.39 14.90 15.64
N ARG A 390 5.66 14.52 15.44
CA ARG A 390 6.58 15.26 14.55
C ARG A 390 6.07 15.20 13.11
N GLU A 391 6.08 16.32 12.41
CA GLU A 391 5.75 16.36 10.99
C GLU A 391 6.75 15.51 10.19
N PHE A 392 6.23 14.54 9.44
CA PHE A 392 7.04 13.63 8.65
C PHE A 392 6.30 13.26 7.36
N SER A 393 6.73 13.83 6.24
CA SER A 393 6.13 13.62 4.93
C SER A 393 6.59 12.29 4.32
N ILE A 394 5.65 11.51 3.78
CA ILE A 394 5.92 10.21 3.16
C ILE A 394 5.38 10.21 1.72
N THR A 395 6.27 10.02 0.77
CA THR A 395 5.94 9.71 -0.63
C THR A 395 6.24 8.23 -0.89
N ASP A 396 5.20 7.45 -1.17
CA ASP A 396 5.30 6.01 -1.51
C ASP A 396 5.31 5.83 -3.04
N VAL A 397 5.40 4.59 -3.55
CA VAL A 397 5.37 4.28 -4.99
C VAL A 397 4.39 3.17 -5.35
N VAL A 398 3.89 3.19 -6.59
CA VAL A 398 3.14 2.07 -7.20
C VAL A 398 4.12 1.17 -7.96
N PRO A 399 4.25 -0.13 -7.64
CA PRO A 399 5.25 -1.02 -8.26
C PRO A 399 4.92 -1.39 -9.72
N TYR A 400 3.69 -1.18 -10.17
CA TYR A 400 3.21 -1.59 -11.50
C TYR A 400 2.78 -0.38 -12.34
N PRO A 401 3.10 -0.33 -13.64
CA PRO A 401 2.56 0.67 -14.54
C PRO A 401 1.06 0.42 -14.77
N ILE A 402 0.26 1.48 -14.79
CA ILE A 402 -1.19 1.45 -15.00
C ILE A 402 -1.53 2.27 -16.24
N SER A 403 -2.12 1.61 -17.24
CA SER A 403 -2.73 2.23 -18.42
C SER A 403 -4.25 2.30 -18.32
N LEU A 404 -4.83 3.18 -19.13
CA LEU A 404 -6.26 3.17 -19.47
C LEU A 404 -6.44 2.87 -20.95
N ARG A 405 -7.44 2.05 -21.28
CA ARG A 405 -7.95 1.80 -22.64
C ARG A 405 -9.35 2.37 -22.80
N TRP A 406 -9.67 2.82 -24.00
CA TRP A 406 -11.03 3.25 -24.39
C TRP A 406 -11.28 3.01 -25.88
N ASN A 407 -12.54 2.88 -26.27
CA ASN A 407 -12.93 2.86 -27.67
C ASN A 407 -12.90 4.29 -28.23
N SER A 408 -12.37 4.47 -29.45
CA SER A 408 -12.21 5.78 -30.10
C SER A 408 -13.06 5.89 -31.37
N PRO A 409 -13.82 6.99 -31.59
CA PRO A 409 -14.49 7.23 -32.88
C PRO A 409 -13.58 7.83 -33.97
N ALA A 410 -12.31 8.14 -33.65
CA ALA A 410 -11.38 8.85 -34.54
C ALA A 410 -10.20 7.98 -35.01
N GLU A 411 -10.04 6.80 -34.41
CA GLU A 411 -9.10 5.74 -34.78
C GLU A 411 -9.95 4.47 -34.82
N GLU A 412 -9.89 3.65 -35.86
CA GLU A 412 -10.70 2.43 -35.97
C GLU A 412 -10.16 1.32 -35.04
N GLY A 413 -10.33 1.51 -33.73
CA GLY A 413 -9.83 0.61 -32.69
C GLY A 413 -9.94 1.17 -31.27
N SER A 414 -9.26 0.50 -30.35
CA SER A 414 -9.12 0.94 -28.96
C SER A 414 -7.79 1.68 -28.76
N SER A 415 -7.83 2.96 -28.39
CA SER A 415 -6.62 3.68 -27.96
C SER A 415 -6.29 3.33 -26.51
N ASP A 416 -5.01 3.34 -26.15
CA ASP A 416 -4.53 3.24 -24.77
C ASP A 416 -3.55 4.36 -24.39
N CYS A 417 -3.31 4.54 -23.08
CA CYS A 417 -2.36 5.52 -22.56
C CYS A 417 -1.87 5.15 -21.16
N GLU A 418 -0.56 5.19 -20.94
CA GLU A 418 0.03 5.04 -19.60
C GLU A 418 -0.33 6.25 -18.72
N VAL A 419 -1.07 5.98 -17.65
CA VAL A 419 -1.49 6.99 -16.68
C VAL A 419 -0.41 7.17 -15.64
N PHE A 420 0.05 6.05 -15.08
CA PHE A 420 1.05 5.98 -14.01
C PHE A 420 2.14 4.98 -14.41
N SER A 421 3.39 5.41 -14.42
CA SER A 421 4.54 4.56 -14.76
C SER A 421 4.92 3.58 -13.64
N LYS A 422 5.81 2.63 -13.94
CA LYS A 422 6.47 1.82 -12.90
C LYS A 422 7.16 2.73 -11.86
N ASN A 423 7.00 2.39 -10.59
CA ASN A 423 7.42 3.20 -9.42
C ASN A 423 6.88 4.65 -9.41
N HIS A 424 5.74 4.95 -10.05
CA HIS A 424 5.16 6.29 -9.96
C HIS A 424 4.79 6.63 -8.51
N SER A 425 5.15 7.83 -8.07
CA SER A 425 4.89 8.27 -6.70
C SER A 425 3.38 8.34 -6.39
N ALA A 426 3.00 7.93 -5.18
CA ALA A 426 1.63 7.90 -4.68
C ALA A 426 1.51 8.56 -3.29
N PRO A 427 0.36 9.18 -2.97
CA PRO A 427 -0.83 9.37 -3.81
C PRO A 427 -0.63 10.42 -4.91
N PHE A 428 -1.31 10.27 -6.05
CA PHE A 428 -1.25 11.24 -7.17
C PHE A 428 -2.56 11.29 -7.96
N SER A 429 -2.82 12.36 -8.70
CA SER A 429 -3.98 12.48 -9.59
C SER A 429 -3.61 13.13 -10.93
N LYS A 430 -4.07 12.53 -12.03
CA LYS A 430 -3.87 12.98 -13.41
C LYS A 430 -5.24 13.35 -14.00
N VAL A 431 -5.33 14.43 -14.78
CA VAL A 431 -6.57 14.79 -15.49
C VAL A 431 -6.38 14.47 -16.96
N LEU A 432 -7.22 13.57 -17.47
CA LEU A 432 -7.31 13.22 -18.88
C LEU A 432 -8.46 14.02 -19.52
N THR A 433 -8.34 14.28 -20.82
CA THR A 433 -9.33 15.05 -21.59
C THR A 433 -9.76 14.23 -22.79
N PHE A 434 -11.03 13.89 -22.86
CA PHE A 434 -11.65 13.15 -23.95
C PHE A 434 -12.62 14.04 -24.72
N TYR A 435 -12.80 13.75 -26.00
CA TYR A 435 -13.82 14.36 -26.84
C TYR A 435 -14.80 13.27 -27.27
N ARG A 436 -16.04 13.34 -26.77
CA ARG A 436 -17.07 12.29 -26.96
C ARG A 436 -18.45 12.92 -27.14
N LYS A 437 -19.32 12.24 -27.89
CA LYS A 437 -20.73 12.62 -28.09
C LYS A 437 -21.69 11.83 -27.18
N GLU A 438 -21.27 10.64 -26.79
CA GLU A 438 -22.08 9.61 -26.11
C GLU A 438 -21.32 9.06 -24.89
N PRO A 439 -22.01 8.35 -23.96
CA PRO A 439 -21.37 7.62 -22.87
C PRO A 439 -20.26 6.68 -23.37
N PHE A 440 -19.21 6.51 -22.56
CA PHE A 440 -18.07 5.69 -22.93
C PHE A 440 -17.43 5.00 -21.74
N THR A 441 -16.77 3.88 -22.03
CA THR A 441 -16.11 3.03 -21.04
C THR A 441 -14.60 3.29 -21.02
N LEU A 442 -14.04 3.26 -19.81
CA LEU A 442 -12.61 3.34 -19.51
C LEU A 442 -12.18 2.06 -18.79
N GLU A 443 -11.21 1.34 -19.33
CA GLU A 443 -10.68 0.10 -18.76
C GLU A 443 -9.29 0.33 -18.18
N ALA A 444 -9.12 0.12 -16.88
CA ALA A 444 -7.84 0.21 -16.19
C ALA A 444 -7.16 -1.16 -16.15
N TYR A 445 -5.90 -1.22 -16.53
CA TYR A 445 -5.09 -2.44 -16.54
C TYR A 445 -3.61 -2.15 -16.32
N TYR A 446 -2.86 -3.17 -15.90
CA TYR A 446 -1.41 -3.12 -15.76
C TYR A 446 -0.72 -3.32 -17.10
N SER A 447 0.21 -2.44 -17.44
CA SER A 447 0.87 -2.38 -18.75
C SER A 447 2.05 -3.36 -18.89
N SER A 448 2.28 -4.22 -17.89
CA SER A 448 3.38 -5.19 -17.88
C SER A 448 2.94 -6.47 -17.14
N PRO A 449 2.11 -7.33 -17.77
CA PRO A 449 1.56 -8.52 -17.11
C PRO A 449 2.63 -9.49 -16.58
N GLN A 450 3.79 -9.54 -17.23
CA GLN A 450 4.94 -10.37 -16.82
C GLN A 450 5.59 -9.94 -15.49
N ASP A 451 5.33 -8.72 -15.01
CA ASP A 451 5.81 -8.23 -13.72
C ASP A 451 4.84 -8.55 -12.56
N LEU A 452 3.64 -9.07 -12.87
CA LEU A 452 2.57 -9.25 -11.89
C LEU A 452 2.71 -10.55 -11.08
N PRO A 453 2.32 -10.56 -9.79
CA PRO A 453 2.19 -11.79 -8.99
C PRO A 453 0.97 -12.65 -9.34
N TYR A 454 0.23 -12.33 -10.40
CA TYR A 454 -1.02 -12.95 -10.85
C TYR A 454 -1.22 -12.62 -12.34
N PRO A 455 -1.59 -13.58 -13.23
CA PRO A 455 -1.68 -13.33 -14.68
C PRO A 455 -2.81 -12.40 -15.17
N ASP A 456 -3.77 -11.99 -14.34
CA ASP A 456 -4.81 -11.04 -14.76
C ASP A 456 -4.27 -9.60 -14.72
N PRO A 457 -4.19 -8.88 -15.86
CA PRO A 457 -3.75 -7.50 -15.89
C PRO A 457 -4.87 -6.51 -15.55
N ALA A 458 -6.14 -6.92 -15.52
CA ALA A 458 -7.26 -5.99 -15.41
C ALA A 458 -7.47 -5.52 -13.95
N ILE A 459 -7.89 -4.26 -13.80
CA ILE A 459 -8.08 -3.61 -12.50
C ILE A 459 -9.56 -3.30 -12.28
N ALA A 460 -10.14 -2.53 -13.18
CA ALA A 460 -11.52 -2.05 -13.09
C ALA A 460 -11.99 -1.47 -14.43
N GLN A 461 -13.29 -1.52 -14.67
CA GLN A 461 -13.97 -0.90 -15.80
C GLN A 461 -14.89 0.23 -15.28
N PHE A 462 -14.84 1.39 -15.93
CA PHE A 462 -15.53 2.60 -15.50
C PHE A 462 -16.40 3.14 -16.64
N LEU A 463 -17.72 3.14 -16.46
CA LEU A 463 -18.66 3.68 -17.44
C LEU A 463 -18.99 5.14 -17.09
N VAL A 464 -18.57 6.07 -17.96
CA VAL A 464 -18.88 7.51 -17.83
C VAL A 464 -20.23 7.76 -18.49
N GLN A 465 -21.27 7.88 -17.67
CA GLN A 465 -22.65 8.03 -18.11
C GLN A 465 -23.02 9.49 -18.42
N LYS A 466 -24.16 9.69 -19.09
CA LYS A 466 -24.81 11.00 -19.36
C LYS A 466 -23.93 12.04 -20.08
N VAL A 467 -22.93 11.59 -20.84
CA VAL A 467 -22.24 12.43 -21.83
C VAL A 467 -23.24 12.79 -22.93
N THR A 468 -23.41 14.08 -23.19
CA THR A 468 -24.20 14.63 -24.30
C THR A 468 -23.29 15.38 -25.27
N PRO A 469 -23.64 15.51 -26.57
CA PRO A 469 -22.91 16.39 -27.49
C PRO A 469 -23.08 17.88 -27.10
N GLN A 470 -22.29 18.76 -27.72
CA GLN A 470 -22.48 20.20 -27.60
C GLN A 470 -23.70 20.65 -28.41
N SER A 471 -24.17 21.90 -28.19
CA SER A 471 -25.34 22.47 -28.87
C SER A 471 -25.19 22.62 -30.40
N ASP A 472 -23.96 22.54 -30.92
CA ASP A 472 -23.64 22.49 -32.35
C ASP A 472 -23.49 21.05 -32.90
N GLY A 473 -23.83 20.02 -32.11
CA GLY A 473 -23.67 18.61 -32.48
C GLY A 473 -22.22 18.10 -32.47
N SER A 474 -21.25 18.93 -32.06
CA SER A 474 -19.86 18.52 -31.93
C SER A 474 -19.59 17.70 -30.66
N SER A 475 -18.41 17.08 -30.59
CA SER A 475 -17.99 16.28 -29.45
C SER A 475 -17.76 17.15 -28.20
N SER A 476 -18.42 16.79 -27.10
CA SER A 476 -18.23 17.43 -25.80
C SER A 476 -16.88 17.11 -25.20
N LYS A 477 -16.31 18.11 -24.52
CA LYS A 477 -15.02 18.01 -23.85
C LYS A 477 -15.20 17.49 -22.43
N VAL A 478 -14.94 16.19 -22.23
CA VAL A 478 -15.06 15.51 -20.95
C VAL A 478 -13.68 15.47 -20.27
N LYS A 479 -13.56 16.09 -19.10
CA LYS A 479 -12.39 16.00 -18.23
C LYS A 479 -12.60 14.89 -17.21
N VAL A 480 -11.73 13.89 -17.20
CA VAL A 480 -11.79 12.75 -16.27
C VAL A 480 -10.56 12.79 -15.36
N LYS A 481 -10.78 12.81 -14.04
CA LYS A 481 -9.71 12.91 -13.04
C LYS A 481 -9.45 11.54 -12.41
N VAL A 482 -8.35 10.92 -12.82
CA VAL A 482 -7.94 9.58 -12.37
C VAL A 482 -6.88 9.69 -11.28
N ARG A 483 -6.94 8.79 -10.28
CA ARG A 483 -6.19 8.92 -9.03
C ARG A 483 -5.69 7.56 -8.54
N VAL A 484 -4.45 7.54 -8.03
CA VAL A 484 -4.04 6.53 -7.04
C VAL A 484 -4.13 7.18 -5.66
N ASN A 485 -4.86 6.53 -4.73
CA ASN A 485 -5.16 7.04 -3.41
C ASN A 485 -4.06 6.69 -2.37
N VAL A 486 -4.28 7.02 -1.08
CA VAL A 486 -3.28 6.82 -0.01
C VAL A 486 -3.02 5.34 0.35
N HIS A 487 -3.89 4.42 -0.10
CA HIS A 487 -3.78 2.97 0.09
C HIS A 487 -3.03 2.28 -1.07
N GLY A 488 -2.72 3.03 -2.14
CA GLY A 488 -2.21 2.48 -3.40
C GLY A 488 -3.29 2.01 -4.37
N ILE A 489 -4.57 2.33 -4.12
CA ILE A 489 -5.71 1.89 -4.93
C ILE A 489 -6.04 2.92 -6.03
N PHE A 490 -6.28 2.45 -7.25
CA PHE A 490 -6.70 3.22 -8.42
C PHE A 490 -8.21 3.53 -8.39
N SER A 491 -8.58 4.74 -8.82
CA SER A 491 -9.97 5.17 -8.98
C SER A 491 -10.13 6.29 -9.99
N VAL A 492 -11.30 6.34 -10.64
CA VAL A 492 -11.75 7.55 -11.33
C VAL A 492 -12.49 8.41 -10.31
N SER A 493 -11.89 9.55 -9.95
CA SER A 493 -12.34 10.39 -8.83
C SER A 493 -13.39 11.44 -9.20
N SER A 494 -13.45 11.85 -10.47
CA SER A 494 -14.57 12.60 -11.05
C SER A 494 -14.51 12.58 -12.58
N ALA A 495 -15.66 12.82 -13.22
CA ALA A 495 -15.78 13.09 -14.65
C ALA A 495 -16.66 14.33 -14.80
N SER A 496 -16.24 15.29 -15.62
CA SER A 496 -16.93 16.58 -15.78
C SER A 496 -16.97 16.99 -17.25
N LEU A 497 -18.16 17.33 -17.73
CA LEU A 497 -18.40 17.86 -19.07
C LEU A 497 -18.19 19.37 -19.03
N VAL A 498 -17.37 19.90 -19.93
CA VAL A 498 -17.07 21.34 -20.01
C VAL A 498 -18.01 21.98 -21.04
N GLU A 499 -19.13 22.52 -20.58
CA GLU A 499 -20.11 23.20 -21.44
C GLU A 499 -19.60 24.61 -21.81
N VAL A 500 -19.59 24.92 -23.12
CA VAL A 500 -19.23 26.23 -23.66
C VAL A 500 -20.50 27.06 -23.79
N LEU A 501 -20.79 27.87 -22.78
CA LEU A 501 -21.85 28.87 -22.85
C LEU A 501 -21.41 30.01 -23.78
N LYS A 502 -21.89 29.95 -25.03
CA LYS A 502 -22.06 31.14 -25.86
C LYS A 502 -23.27 31.90 -25.31
N PHE A 503 -23.07 33.14 -24.90
CA PHE A 503 -24.19 34.08 -24.88
C PHE A 503 -24.40 34.53 -26.33
N GLU A 504 -25.65 34.57 -26.77
CA GLU A 504 -26.02 35.36 -27.93
C GLU A 504 -26.04 36.83 -27.47
N GLU A 505 -25.33 37.71 -28.19
CA GLU A 505 -25.39 39.14 -27.94
C GLU A 505 -26.71 39.65 -28.54
N ASN A 506 -27.77 39.61 -27.73
CA ASN A 506 -28.97 40.41 -27.99
C ASN A 506 -28.59 41.89 -27.86
N GLU A 507 -28.19 42.49 -28.98
CA GLU A 507 -28.16 43.94 -29.13
C GLU A 507 -29.60 44.48 -29.09
N GLU A 508 -30.11 44.74 -27.88
CA GLU A 508 -31.23 45.68 -27.73
C GLU A 508 -30.70 47.07 -28.11
N PRO A 509 -31.23 47.71 -29.17
CA PRO A 509 -30.72 49.00 -29.62
C PRO A 509 -31.06 50.08 -28.58
N MET A 510 -30.06 50.86 -28.17
CA MET A 510 -30.32 52.08 -27.40
C MET A 510 -31.14 53.05 -28.26
N GLU A 511 -32.38 53.33 -27.84
CA GLU A 511 -33.09 54.51 -28.35
C GLU A 511 -32.32 55.77 -27.93
N THR A 512 -31.97 56.58 -28.93
CA THR A 512 -31.40 57.90 -28.70
C THR A 512 -32.53 58.88 -28.40
N ASP A 513 -32.53 59.47 -27.21
CA ASP A 513 -33.36 60.64 -26.94
C ASP A 513 -32.50 61.80 -26.42
N GLN A 514 -32.82 63.02 -26.85
CA GLN A 514 -32.04 64.22 -26.55
C GLN A 514 -32.94 65.37 -26.08
N ASN A 515 -32.46 66.06 -25.04
CA ASN A 515 -32.90 67.37 -24.56
C ASN A 515 -34.33 67.46 -23.98
N ALA A 516 -34.37 67.48 -22.65
CA ALA A 516 -34.94 68.65 -21.99
C ALA A 516 -33.91 69.20 -21.00
N LYS A 517 -33.64 70.50 -21.07
CA LYS A 517 -33.04 71.27 -19.97
C LYS A 517 -34.16 72.12 -19.37
N GLU A 518 -34.21 72.20 -18.05
CA GLU A 518 -34.60 73.45 -17.39
C GLU A 518 -33.88 73.56 -16.05
N GLU A 519 -33.74 74.79 -15.57
CA GLU A 519 -32.86 75.13 -14.44
C GLU A 519 -33.69 75.52 -13.22
N GLU A 520 -33.25 75.12 -12.02
CA GLU A 520 -33.46 75.98 -10.85
C GLU A 520 -32.30 75.85 -9.86
N LYS A 521 -31.99 76.95 -9.15
CA LYS A 521 -30.88 77.08 -8.21
C LYS A 521 -31.43 77.27 -6.81
N MET A 522 -30.72 76.78 -5.79
CA MET A 522 -30.42 77.60 -4.62
C MET A 522 -29.15 77.14 -3.89
N GLN A 523 -28.51 78.11 -3.24
CA GLN A 523 -27.39 77.95 -2.28
C GLN A 523 -28.00 77.80 -0.86
N VAL A 524 -27.33 77.52 0.25
CA VAL A 524 -25.92 77.21 0.60
C VAL A 524 -26.00 76.27 1.86
N ASP A 525 -24.98 75.60 2.38
CA ASP A 525 -23.94 76.20 3.25
C ASP A 525 -22.77 75.22 3.56
N GLN A 526 -21.77 75.72 4.29
CA GLN A 526 -20.56 75.01 4.75
C GLN A 526 -20.62 74.64 6.23
N GLU A 527 -19.81 73.66 6.66
CA GLU A 527 -19.07 73.75 7.93
C GLU A 527 -17.88 72.75 7.94
N GLU A 528 -16.86 73.05 8.75
CA GLU A 528 -15.56 72.35 8.75
C GLU A 528 -15.49 71.18 9.77
N PRO A 529 -14.32 70.54 9.90
CA PRO A 529 -13.76 70.48 11.26
C PRO A 529 -12.31 70.99 11.36
N HIS A 530 -12.07 71.74 12.44
CA HIS A 530 -10.76 72.28 12.83
C HIS A 530 -9.70 71.20 13.13
N ALA A 531 -8.43 71.59 13.03
CA ALA A 531 -7.28 70.85 13.56
C ALA A 531 -6.62 71.63 14.71
N GLU A 532 -6.02 70.91 15.67
CA GLU A 532 -5.01 71.46 16.59
C GLU A 532 -4.13 70.34 17.20
N ASP A 533 -3.07 70.74 17.90
CA ASP A 533 -1.69 70.35 17.54
C ASP A 533 -0.78 70.13 18.77
N GLN A 534 0.30 69.34 18.62
CA GLN A 534 1.60 69.52 19.31
C GLN A 534 2.70 68.52 18.88
N GLN A 535 3.80 69.05 18.29
CA GLN A 535 5.19 69.08 18.83
C GLN A 535 5.78 67.82 19.50
N GLN A 536 7.06 67.42 19.37
CA GLN A 536 8.33 67.93 18.80
C GLN A 536 9.21 66.65 18.50
N GLN A 537 10.35 66.60 17.78
CA GLN A 537 11.54 67.46 17.69
C GLN A 537 12.45 67.01 16.49
N THR A 538 13.46 67.80 16.11
CA THR A 538 14.45 67.59 14.99
C THR A 538 15.91 67.44 15.57
N PRO A 539 17.07 67.37 14.84
CA PRO A 539 17.38 67.75 13.42
C PRO A 539 18.50 66.98 12.64
N ALA A 540 18.85 67.52 11.45
CA ALA A 540 20.18 67.52 10.76
C ALA A 540 20.70 66.20 10.09
N GLU A 541 21.49 66.20 8.98
CA GLU A 541 21.95 67.26 8.06
C GLU A 541 22.42 66.73 6.66
N ASN A 542 22.92 67.66 5.82
CA ASN A 542 23.44 67.65 4.42
C ASN A 542 24.16 66.37 3.87
N LYS A 543 24.24 66.03 2.56
CA LYS A 543 24.22 66.67 1.20
C LYS A 543 25.59 67.08 0.62
N ALA A 544 25.74 66.92 -0.71
CA ALA A 544 26.89 67.27 -1.59
C ALA A 544 28.18 66.44 -1.46
N GLU A 545 29.11 66.40 -2.42
CA GLU A 545 29.17 66.28 -3.92
C GLU A 545 30.70 66.19 -4.23
N SER A 546 31.28 65.77 -5.37
CA SER A 546 30.89 65.50 -6.78
C SER A 546 31.44 64.08 -7.21
N GLU A 547 31.94 63.68 -8.40
CA GLU A 547 32.28 64.30 -9.72
C GLU A 547 32.22 63.27 -10.89
N GLU A 548 33.12 63.34 -11.90
CA GLU A 548 32.95 62.86 -13.28
C GLU A 548 34.19 62.15 -13.90
N MET A 549 33.97 61.30 -14.93
CA MET A 549 34.69 61.45 -16.23
C MET A 549 33.97 60.70 -17.37
N GLU A 550 33.88 61.30 -18.56
CA GLU A 550 33.22 60.72 -19.74
C GLU A 550 34.14 59.86 -20.62
N THR A 551 33.56 58.96 -21.43
CA THR A 551 33.81 59.00 -22.89
C THR A 551 32.68 58.32 -23.67
N SER A 552 32.46 58.74 -24.91
CA SER A 552 31.26 58.44 -25.70
C SER A 552 31.51 57.54 -26.90
N GLN A 553 30.45 56.87 -27.40
CA GLN A 553 30.20 56.75 -28.84
C GLN A 553 28.75 56.32 -29.16
N ALA A 554 28.27 56.74 -30.34
CA ALA A 554 27.01 56.33 -30.94
C ALA A 554 27.16 54.98 -31.67
N GLY A 555 26.11 54.23 -32.04
CA GLY A 555 24.67 54.47 -31.87
C GLY A 555 23.90 54.21 -33.17
N SER A 556 22.91 53.33 -33.13
CA SER A 556 22.03 53.01 -34.25
C SER A 556 20.59 52.81 -33.79
N LYS A 557 19.63 53.34 -34.55
CA LYS A 557 18.19 53.11 -34.36
C LYS A 557 17.76 52.03 -35.34
N ASP A 558 17.00 51.05 -34.87
CA ASP A 558 16.22 50.20 -35.76
C ASP A 558 14.75 50.13 -35.35
N LYS A 559 13.88 49.86 -36.34
CA LYS A 559 12.46 50.21 -36.27
C LYS A 559 11.63 49.11 -35.63
N LYS A 560 10.84 49.45 -34.61
CA LYS A 560 9.61 48.70 -34.33
C LYS A 560 8.58 49.04 -35.42
N MET A 561 8.13 48.03 -36.15
CA MET A 561 6.89 48.12 -36.92
C MET A 561 5.70 47.81 -36.00
N ASP A 562 4.61 48.54 -36.16
CA ASP A 562 3.36 48.25 -35.44
C ASP A 562 2.80 46.88 -35.85
N GLN A 563 2.28 46.14 -34.87
CA GLN A 563 1.29 45.10 -35.11
C GLN A 563 -0.10 45.67 -34.80
N PRO A 564 -1.12 45.40 -35.64
CA PRO A 564 -2.47 45.85 -35.36
C PRO A 564 -3.01 45.24 -34.05
N PRO A 565 -3.89 45.95 -33.31
CA PRO A 565 -4.38 45.48 -32.03
C PRO A 565 -5.12 44.15 -32.18
N GLN A 566 -4.65 43.12 -31.46
CA GLN A 566 -5.31 41.81 -31.46
C GLN A 566 -6.73 41.94 -30.89
N ALA A 567 -7.71 41.43 -31.64
CA ALA A 567 -9.10 41.40 -31.19
C ALA A 567 -9.21 40.69 -29.83
N LYS A 568 -9.89 41.34 -28.87
CA LYS A 568 -10.16 40.76 -27.54
C LYS A 568 -10.98 39.49 -27.72
N LYS A 569 -10.37 38.31 -27.52
CA LYS A 569 -11.10 37.04 -27.51
C LYS A 569 -12.22 37.11 -26.48
N ALA A 570 -13.45 36.81 -26.89
CA ALA A 570 -14.61 36.82 -26.01
C ALA A 570 -14.38 35.94 -24.77
N LYS A 571 -14.82 36.41 -23.60
CA LYS A 571 -14.68 35.68 -22.33
C LYS A 571 -15.68 34.53 -22.25
N VAL A 572 -15.37 33.43 -22.93
CA VAL A 572 -16.14 32.18 -22.84
C VAL A 572 -16.20 31.70 -21.38
N LYS A 573 -17.41 31.74 -20.79
CA LYS A 573 -17.66 31.31 -19.42
C LYS A 573 -18.01 29.83 -19.39
N THR A 574 -16.99 28.97 -19.33
CA THR A 574 -17.20 27.51 -19.30
C THR A 574 -17.80 27.06 -17.96
N SER A 575 -18.88 26.28 -17.99
CA SER A 575 -19.45 25.64 -16.80
C SER A 575 -19.06 24.16 -16.76
N PRO A 576 -18.49 23.63 -15.65
CA PRO A 576 -18.27 22.21 -15.47
C PRO A 576 -19.56 21.55 -14.95
N ARG A 577 -20.03 20.51 -15.63
CA ARG A 577 -21.15 19.67 -15.21
C ARG A 577 -20.64 18.27 -14.87
N ASP A 578 -20.79 17.86 -13.61
CA ASP A 578 -20.34 16.53 -13.18
C ASP A 578 -21.19 15.42 -13.80
N LEU A 579 -20.52 14.33 -14.17
CA LEU A 579 -21.10 13.15 -14.80
C LEU A 579 -21.06 11.95 -13.84
N PRO A 580 -22.13 11.15 -13.74
CA PRO A 580 -22.11 9.94 -12.96
C PRO A 580 -21.16 8.90 -13.57
N ILE A 581 -20.43 8.20 -12.69
CA ILE A 581 -19.50 7.14 -13.05
C ILE A 581 -19.97 5.86 -12.37
N GLU A 582 -20.22 4.84 -13.18
CA GLU A 582 -20.48 3.48 -12.72
C GLU A 582 -19.15 2.71 -12.68
N ASN A 583 -18.92 1.96 -11.60
CA ASN A 583 -17.63 1.34 -11.28
C ASN A 583 -17.79 -0.17 -11.23
N GLN A 584 -17.36 -0.87 -12.28
CA GLN A 584 -17.29 -2.33 -12.29
C GLN A 584 -15.89 -2.76 -11.86
N LEU A 585 -15.79 -3.12 -10.58
CA LEU A 585 -14.52 -3.40 -9.89
C LEU A 585 -14.28 -4.91 -9.91
N LEU A 586 -13.12 -5.34 -10.41
CA LEU A 586 -12.81 -6.77 -10.53
C LEU A 586 -12.41 -7.35 -9.17
N TRP A 587 -12.85 -8.59 -8.93
CA TRP A 587 -12.49 -9.40 -7.75
C TRP A 587 -12.80 -8.76 -6.37
N GLN A 588 -13.59 -7.68 -6.31
CA GLN A 588 -14.07 -7.08 -5.07
C GLN A 588 -15.43 -7.66 -4.65
N ILE A 589 -15.69 -7.76 -3.34
CA ILE A 589 -16.99 -8.17 -2.80
C ILE A 589 -18.01 -7.04 -3.03
N ASP A 590 -19.23 -7.39 -3.45
CA ASP A 590 -20.31 -6.41 -3.62
C ASP A 590 -20.77 -5.85 -2.26
N ARG A 591 -21.45 -4.70 -2.30
CA ARG A 591 -21.80 -3.97 -1.07
C ARG A 591 -22.85 -4.68 -0.21
N GLU A 592 -23.69 -5.53 -0.78
CA GLU A 592 -24.75 -6.23 -0.05
C GLU A 592 -24.16 -7.44 0.68
N MET A 593 -23.32 -8.23 0.00
CA MET A 593 -22.56 -9.31 0.61
C MET A 593 -21.56 -8.80 1.65
N LEU A 594 -20.92 -7.65 1.43
CA LEU A 594 -20.04 -7.03 2.43
C LEU A 594 -20.79 -6.67 3.72
N ASN A 595 -21.99 -6.09 3.62
CA ASN A 595 -22.85 -5.82 4.79
C ASN A 595 -23.26 -7.12 5.49
N LEU A 596 -23.66 -8.15 4.73
CA LEU A 596 -24.00 -9.47 5.27
C LEU A 596 -22.80 -10.12 5.99
N TYR A 597 -21.58 -9.92 5.49
CA TYR A 597 -20.37 -10.42 6.14
C TYR A 597 -20.03 -9.66 7.43
N ILE A 598 -20.23 -8.34 7.48
CA ILE A 598 -20.12 -7.54 8.72
C ILE A 598 -21.10 -8.07 9.78
N GLU A 599 -22.37 -8.27 9.42
CA GLU A 599 -23.36 -8.83 10.35
C GLU A 599 -22.98 -10.24 10.83
N ASN A 600 -22.50 -11.09 9.92
CA ASN A 600 -22.17 -12.48 10.24
C ASN A 600 -20.92 -12.60 11.11
N GLU A 601 -19.92 -11.73 10.92
CA GLU A 601 -18.78 -11.63 11.85
C GLU A 601 -19.25 -11.19 13.24
N GLY A 602 -20.15 -10.18 13.33
CA GLY A 602 -20.76 -9.78 14.60
C GLY A 602 -21.52 -10.92 15.30
N LYS A 603 -22.30 -11.72 14.54
CA LYS A 603 -22.98 -12.92 15.05
C LYS A 603 -21.99 -13.99 15.53
N MET A 604 -20.91 -14.25 14.78
CA MET A 604 -19.88 -15.22 15.18
C MET A 604 -19.08 -14.77 16.41
N ILE A 605 -18.71 -13.49 16.53
CA ILE A 605 -18.05 -12.95 17.74
C ILE A 605 -18.92 -13.11 19.00
N MET A 606 -20.26 -13.09 18.86
CA MET A 606 -21.18 -13.36 19.98
C MET A 606 -21.38 -14.86 20.25
N GLN A 607 -21.18 -15.72 19.25
CA GLN A 607 -21.19 -17.19 19.36
C GLN A 607 -19.86 -17.77 19.90
N ASP A 608 -18.77 -17.00 19.83
CA ASP A 608 -17.45 -17.40 20.31
C ASP A 608 -17.24 -17.20 21.83
N LYS A 609 -18.21 -16.58 22.53
CA LYS A 609 -18.18 -16.20 23.95
C LYS A 609 -19.02 -17.11 24.84
#